data_AF-A0A931VSS5-F1
#
_entry.id   AF-A0A931VSS5-F1
#
_cell.length_a   1.000
_cell.length_b   1.000
_cell.length_c   1.000
_cell.angle_alpha   90.00
_cell.angle_beta   90.00
_cell.angle_gamma   90.00
#
_symmetry.space_group_name_H-M   'P 1'
#
loop_
_entity.id
_entity.type
_entity.pdbx_description
1 polymer ?
#
loop_
_entity_poly.entity_id
_entity_poly.type
_entity_poly.pdbx_seq_one_letter_code
_entity_poly.pdbx_strand_id
1 'polypeptide(L)'
;ARAVRPRPRVVFHTWQNVPMSDACYPQPWHWLYRLDTRLERGVFSSAAGAVARNSEGVGVLRGRGFVGPIAHIPWGSDVGRFAFVPARENPSDPPVIGYVGRLVREKGIEDLRRAVEELRFPVVLRTGVPVLGSSSGAIPEGLGDAGAVFPEGDVRALARTIADLLADPSRRTRMSARGRERAETKYAWPVWAARTAEFLGACLGMDDAHRD
;
A
#
# COMPACT_ATOMS: atom_id res chain seq x y z
N ALA A 1 28.29 -29.08 -28.54
CA ALA A 1 27.42 -27.89 -28.54
C ALA A 1 26.79 -27.72 -27.17
N ARG A 2 27.20 -26.71 -26.38
CA ARG A 2 26.45 -26.34 -25.16
C ARG A 2 25.12 -25.78 -25.66
N ALA A 3 24.05 -26.55 -25.51
CA ALA A 3 22.71 -26.02 -25.68
C ALA A 3 22.58 -24.82 -24.72
N VAL A 4 22.60 -23.61 -25.28
CA VAL A 4 22.32 -22.37 -24.56
C VAL A 4 20.85 -22.46 -24.19
N ARG A 5 20.56 -23.06 -23.03
CA ARG A 5 19.24 -22.94 -22.43
C ARG A 5 19.04 -21.45 -22.18
N PRO A 6 17.99 -20.80 -22.73
CA PRO A 6 17.74 -19.40 -22.41
C PRO A 6 17.65 -19.30 -20.89
N ARG A 7 18.52 -18.49 -20.29
CA ARG A 7 18.45 -18.22 -18.85
C ARG A 7 17.08 -17.61 -18.59
N PRO A 8 16.30 -18.11 -17.63
CA PRO A 8 15.00 -17.53 -17.32
C PRO A 8 15.20 -16.07 -16.93
N ARG A 9 14.45 -15.16 -17.56
CA ARG A 9 14.43 -13.74 -17.19
C ARG A 9 13.65 -13.62 -15.90
N VAL A 10 14.32 -13.19 -14.83
CA VAL A 10 13.73 -13.09 -13.49
C VAL A 10 13.24 -11.66 -13.26
N VAL A 11 11.97 -11.52 -12.89
CA VAL A 11 11.42 -10.29 -12.34
C VAL A 11 10.99 -10.58 -10.91
N PHE A 12 11.42 -9.77 -9.95
CA PHE A 12 11.06 -9.94 -8.54
C PHE A 12 10.15 -8.80 -8.07
N HIS A 13 9.51 -8.96 -6.91
CA HIS A 13 8.69 -7.92 -6.29
C HIS A 13 9.12 -7.66 -4.85
N THR A 14 8.92 -6.42 -4.37
CA THR A 14 9.30 -6.01 -3.00
C THR A 14 8.20 -5.22 -2.30
N TRP A 15 8.14 -5.40 -0.98
CA TRP A 15 7.26 -4.68 -0.03
C TRP A 15 8.04 -3.77 0.91
N GLN A 16 9.35 -3.65 0.72
CA GLN A 16 10.20 -2.90 1.63
C GLN A 16 9.84 -1.41 1.60
N ASN A 17 9.64 -0.86 2.78
CA ASN A 17 9.43 0.56 3.03
C ASN A 17 10.45 1.12 4.04
N VAL A 18 11.28 0.26 4.64
CA VAL A 18 12.33 0.66 5.57
C VAL A 18 13.69 0.29 4.98
N PRO A 19 14.62 1.26 4.80
CA PRO A 19 15.98 0.96 4.41
C PRO A 19 16.70 0.29 5.58
N MET A 20 16.85 -1.03 5.53
CA MET A 20 17.64 -1.77 6.52
C MET A 20 19.13 -1.49 6.33
N SER A 21 19.88 -1.45 7.42
CA SER A 21 21.34 -1.29 7.42
C SER A 21 21.99 -2.20 8.45
N ASP A 22 23.33 -2.28 8.45
CA ASP A 22 24.10 -3.04 9.45
C ASP A 22 23.72 -2.64 10.90
N ALA A 23 23.36 -1.37 11.12
CA ALA A 23 22.95 -0.87 12.44
C ALA A 23 21.63 -1.48 12.95
N CYS A 24 20.80 -2.04 12.06
CA CYS A 24 19.55 -2.71 12.40
C CYS A 24 19.77 -4.13 12.96
N TYR A 25 20.98 -4.69 12.84
CA TYR A 25 21.29 -6.06 13.22
C TYR A 25 22.42 -6.10 14.26
N PRO A 26 22.11 -6.31 15.56
CA PRO A 26 23.13 -6.43 16.59
C PRO A 26 24.00 -7.68 16.37
N GLN A 27 25.19 -7.70 16.96
CA GLN A 27 26.02 -8.90 16.94
C GLN A 27 25.30 -10.09 17.62
N PRO A 28 25.49 -11.33 17.12
CA PRO A 28 26.29 -11.70 15.95
C PRO A 28 25.55 -11.57 14.61
N TRP A 29 24.26 -11.20 14.57
CA TRP A 29 23.37 -11.32 13.40
C TRP A 29 23.75 -10.46 12.18
N HIS A 30 24.58 -9.42 12.34
CA HIS A 30 25.06 -8.58 11.22
C HIS A 30 25.72 -9.37 10.07
N TRP A 31 26.39 -10.50 10.34
CA TRP A 31 27.00 -11.30 9.27
C TRP A 31 25.96 -11.99 8.38
N LEU A 32 24.81 -12.39 8.93
CA LEU A 32 23.68 -12.93 8.17
C LEU A 32 23.07 -11.87 7.27
N TYR A 33 22.93 -10.64 7.75
CA TYR A 33 22.48 -9.51 6.95
C TYR A 33 23.46 -9.16 5.81
N ARG A 34 24.77 -9.24 6.08
CA ARG A 34 25.80 -9.06 5.03
C ARG A 34 25.78 -10.18 4.00
N LEU A 35 25.49 -11.42 4.41
CA LEU A 35 25.27 -12.54 3.50
C LEU A 35 24.03 -12.32 2.63
N ASP A 36 22.90 -11.94 3.24
CA ASP A 36 21.66 -11.57 2.55
C ASP A 36 21.91 -10.48 1.51
N THR A 37 22.60 -9.41 1.89
CA THR A 37 22.95 -8.30 0.97
C THR A 37 23.82 -8.77 -0.20
N ARG A 38 24.71 -9.75 0.00
CA ARG A 38 25.50 -10.34 -1.10
C ARG A 38 24.62 -11.17 -2.05
N LEU A 39 23.71 -11.97 -1.50
CA LEU A 39 22.75 -12.74 -2.30
C LEU A 39 21.84 -11.82 -3.09
N GLU A 40 21.35 -10.75 -2.47
CA GLU A 40 20.50 -9.74 -3.08
C GLU A 40 21.21 -9.01 -4.24
N ARG A 41 22.49 -8.66 -4.10
CA ARG A 41 23.29 -8.12 -5.22
C ARG A 41 23.37 -9.10 -6.39
N GLY A 42 23.48 -10.40 -6.11
CA GLY A 42 23.40 -11.45 -7.12
C GLY A 42 22.08 -11.41 -7.88
N VAL A 43 20.96 -11.30 -7.17
CA VAL A 43 19.61 -11.12 -7.76
C VAL A 43 19.54 -9.83 -8.57
N PHE A 44 19.99 -8.70 -8.03
CA PHE A 44 19.95 -7.40 -8.72
C PHE A 44 20.74 -7.39 -10.02
N SER A 45 21.90 -8.04 -10.04
CA SER A 45 22.75 -8.11 -11.23
C SER A 45 22.19 -9.03 -12.32
N SER A 46 21.23 -9.90 -12.00
CA SER A 46 20.68 -10.91 -12.91
C SER A 46 19.20 -10.72 -13.24
N ALA A 47 18.48 -9.91 -12.47
CA ALA A 47 17.06 -9.64 -12.68
C ALA A 47 16.83 -8.73 -13.88
N ALA A 48 15.83 -9.07 -14.69
CA ALA A 48 15.36 -8.29 -15.83
C ALA A 48 14.55 -7.04 -15.39
N GLY A 49 14.02 -7.04 -14.18
CA GLY A 49 13.25 -5.93 -13.62
C GLY A 49 12.79 -6.19 -12.19
N ALA A 50 12.22 -5.17 -11.56
CA ALA A 50 11.63 -5.26 -10.23
C ALA A 50 10.27 -4.56 -10.16
N VAL A 51 9.35 -5.11 -9.38
CA VAL A 51 8.06 -4.47 -9.05
C VAL A 51 8.10 -3.99 -7.60
N ALA A 52 8.14 -2.67 -7.41
CA ALA A 52 7.96 -2.06 -6.10
C ALA A 52 6.47 -1.78 -5.86
N ARG A 53 6.02 -1.95 -4.62
CA ARG A 53 4.59 -1.92 -4.28
C ARG A 53 4.13 -0.63 -3.62
N ASN A 54 5.08 0.23 -3.31
CA ASN A 54 4.92 1.59 -2.85
C ASN A 54 6.09 2.41 -3.41
N SER A 55 5.97 3.74 -3.33
CA SER A 55 7.01 4.67 -3.79
C SER A 55 8.31 4.53 -2.99
N GLU A 56 8.23 4.31 -1.67
CA GLU A 56 9.39 4.13 -0.79
C GLU A 56 10.28 2.95 -1.22
N GLY A 57 9.67 1.84 -1.63
CA GLY A 57 10.35 0.63 -2.08
C GLY A 57 11.15 0.84 -3.37
N VAL A 58 10.72 1.77 -4.24
CA VAL A 58 11.55 2.20 -5.38
C VAL A 58 12.84 2.83 -4.87
N GLY A 59 12.73 3.73 -3.89
CA GLY A 59 13.88 4.36 -3.23
C GLY A 59 14.80 3.36 -2.56
N VAL A 60 14.25 2.39 -1.82
CA VAL A 60 15.03 1.31 -1.19
C VAL A 60 15.81 0.50 -2.22
N LEU A 61 15.17 0.08 -3.32
CA LEU A 61 15.84 -0.68 -4.38
C LEU A 61 17.00 0.10 -5.01
N ARG A 62 16.80 1.39 -5.29
CA ARG A 62 17.87 2.26 -5.81
C ARG A 62 19.00 2.42 -4.78
N GLY A 63 18.66 2.65 -3.51
CA GLY A 63 19.63 2.75 -2.42
C GLY A 63 20.44 1.46 -2.20
N ARG A 64 19.84 0.29 -2.44
CA ARG A 64 20.53 -1.02 -2.37
C ARG A 64 21.29 -1.37 -3.66
N GLY A 65 21.26 -0.52 -4.68
CA GLY A 65 22.07 -0.65 -5.89
C GLY A 65 21.42 -1.41 -7.05
N PHE A 66 20.10 -1.61 -7.04
CA PHE A 66 19.41 -2.14 -8.22
C PHE A 66 19.37 -1.09 -9.33
N VAL A 67 19.95 -1.41 -10.49
CA VAL A 67 20.05 -0.49 -11.65
C VAL A 67 19.02 -0.77 -12.74
N GLY A 68 18.34 -1.92 -12.69
CA GLY A 68 17.38 -2.33 -13.72
C GLY A 68 16.05 -1.56 -13.70
N PRO A 69 15.14 -1.87 -14.64
CA PRO A 69 13.79 -1.31 -14.68
C PRO A 69 13.03 -1.58 -13.38
N ILE A 70 12.40 -0.56 -12.81
CA ILE A 70 11.50 -0.70 -11.65
C ILE A 70 10.12 -0.18 -12.04
N ALA A 71 9.09 -1.01 -11.90
CA ALA A 71 7.71 -0.56 -11.96
C ALA A 71 7.15 -0.39 -10.56
N HIS A 72 6.48 0.74 -10.32
CA HIS A 72 5.68 0.95 -9.12
C HIS A 72 4.24 0.48 -9.37
N ILE A 73 3.90 -0.71 -8.86
CA ILE A 73 2.59 -1.33 -9.07
C ILE A 73 2.02 -1.74 -7.69
N PRO A 74 1.13 -0.95 -7.08
CA PRO A 74 0.55 -1.28 -5.77
C PRO A 74 -0.31 -2.56 -5.83
N TRP A 75 -0.81 -3.06 -4.70
CA TRP A 75 -1.75 -4.19 -4.73
C TRP A 75 -3.03 -3.85 -5.46
N GLY A 76 -3.56 -4.82 -6.21
CA GLY A 76 -4.89 -4.73 -6.76
C GLY A 76 -5.96 -5.34 -5.85
N SER A 77 -7.21 -4.92 -6.02
CA SER A 77 -8.41 -5.43 -5.36
C SER A 77 -9.51 -5.81 -6.35
N ASP A 78 -10.38 -6.72 -5.93
CA ASP A 78 -11.60 -7.10 -6.65
C ASP A 78 -12.71 -6.08 -6.37
N VAL A 79 -12.80 -5.04 -7.20
CA VAL A 79 -13.83 -4.01 -7.06
C VAL A 79 -15.25 -4.53 -7.31
N GLY A 80 -15.41 -5.68 -7.99
CA GLY A 80 -16.71 -6.32 -8.19
C GLY A 80 -17.19 -7.02 -6.93
N ARG A 81 -16.29 -7.73 -6.24
CA ARG A 81 -16.57 -8.35 -4.94
C ARG A 81 -16.76 -7.32 -3.82
N PHE A 82 -15.98 -6.25 -3.84
CA PHE A 82 -16.09 -5.12 -2.91
C PHE A 82 -16.87 -3.95 -3.53
N ALA A 83 -18.02 -4.26 -4.12
CA ALA A 83 -18.87 -3.27 -4.77
C ALA A 83 -19.21 -2.11 -3.81
N PHE A 84 -19.10 -0.89 -4.33
CA PHE A 84 -19.44 0.30 -3.57
C PHE A 84 -20.95 0.33 -3.27
N VAL A 85 -21.28 0.36 -1.99
CA VAL A 85 -22.64 0.63 -1.50
C VAL A 85 -22.60 1.98 -0.80
N PRO A 86 -23.32 3.00 -1.30
CA PRO A 86 -23.41 4.28 -0.60
C PRO A 86 -23.87 4.06 0.83
N ALA A 87 -23.17 4.68 1.80
CA ALA A 87 -23.63 4.68 3.18
C ALA A 87 -25.01 5.35 3.22
N ARG A 88 -26.02 4.63 3.72
CA ARG A 88 -27.29 5.25 4.11
C ARG A 88 -27.02 6.02 5.40
N GLU A 89 -26.95 7.34 5.29
CA GLU A 89 -26.86 8.24 6.45
C GLU A 89 -28.27 8.68 6.84
N ASN A 90 -28.69 8.31 8.06
CA ASN A 90 -29.85 8.91 8.69
C ASN A 90 -29.33 9.86 9.79
N PRO A 91 -29.64 11.17 9.75
CA PRO A 91 -29.07 12.13 10.70
C PRO A 91 -29.35 11.83 12.18
N SER A 92 -30.37 11.03 12.47
CA SER A 92 -30.74 10.59 13.81
C SER A 92 -29.93 9.41 14.34
N ASP A 93 -29.24 8.67 13.45
CA ASP A 93 -28.49 7.49 13.84
C ASP A 93 -27.11 7.90 14.40
N PRO A 94 -26.60 7.17 15.41
CA PRO A 94 -25.25 7.43 15.89
C PRO A 94 -24.22 7.18 14.77
N PRO A 95 -23.15 7.98 14.71
CA PRO A 95 -22.11 7.84 13.69
C PRO A 95 -21.41 6.49 13.78
N VAL A 96 -20.86 6.04 12.65
CA VAL A 96 -20.37 4.68 12.50
C VAL A 96 -18.93 4.70 11.96
N ILE A 97 -17.95 4.25 12.74
CA ILE A 97 -16.53 4.17 12.37
C ILE A 97 -16.16 2.71 12.15
N GLY A 98 -15.83 2.29 10.92
CA GLY A 98 -15.36 0.93 10.66
C GLY A 98 -13.85 0.76 10.92
N TYR A 99 -13.45 -0.41 11.42
CA TYR A 99 -12.05 -0.86 11.44
C TYR A 99 -11.92 -2.21 10.73
N VAL A 100 -10.93 -2.33 9.86
CA VAL A 100 -10.63 -3.59 9.14
C VAL A 100 -9.13 -3.88 9.28
N GLY A 101 -8.81 -4.93 10.02
CA GLY A 101 -7.44 -5.36 10.23
C GLY A 101 -7.32 -6.46 11.27
N ARG A 102 -6.11 -7.03 11.41
CA ARG A 102 -5.81 -8.00 12.47
C ARG A 102 -5.89 -7.31 13.84
N LEU A 103 -6.27 -8.04 14.88
CA LEU A 103 -6.28 -7.57 16.26
C LEU A 103 -4.89 -7.76 16.88
N VAL A 104 -3.94 -6.96 16.42
CA VAL A 104 -2.56 -6.92 16.93
C VAL A 104 -2.17 -5.47 17.21
N ARG A 105 -1.23 -5.27 18.13
CA ARG A 105 -0.85 -3.93 18.62
C ARG A 105 -0.44 -2.99 17.50
N GLU A 106 0.28 -3.51 16.52
CA GLU A 106 0.81 -2.80 15.35
C GLU A 106 -0.27 -2.26 14.41
N LYS A 107 -1.54 -2.63 14.63
CA LYS A 107 -2.66 -2.12 13.83
C LYS A 107 -3.38 -0.93 14.46
N GLY A 108 -2.90 -0.42 15.59
CA GLY A 108 -3.37 0.84 16.17
C GLY A 108 -4.81 0.78 16.70
N ILE A 109 -5.37 -0.41 16.93
CA ILE A 109 -6.74 -0.54 17.45
C ILE A 109 -6.88 0.06 18.86
N GLU A 110 -5.81 0.01 19.66
CA GLU A 110 -5.78 0.66 20.97
C GLU A 110 -5.79 2.19 20.86
N ASP A 111 -5.11 2.74 19.86
CA ASP A 111 -5.12 4.18 19.59
C ASP A 111 -6.51 4.62 19.13
N LEU A 112 -7.18 3.82 18.28
CA LEU A 112 -8.57 4.03 17.90
C LEU A 112 -9.50 3.98 19.11
N ARG A 113 -9.35 2.98 19.97
CA ARG A 113 -10.15 2.85 21.20
C ARG A 113 -10.03 4.11 22.06
N ARG A 114 -8.80 4.58 22.30
CA ARG A 114 -8.54 5.80 23.08
C ARG A 114 -9.08 7.06 22.40
N ALA A 115 -8.96 7.17 21.09
CA ALA A 115 -9.53 8.29 20.35
C ALA A 115 -11.06 8.33 20.44
N VAL A 116 -11.72 7.17 20.40
CA VAL A 116 -13.18 7.07 20.59
C VAL A 116 -13.59 7.46 22.01
N GLU A 117 -12.81 7.11 23.03
CA GLU A 117 -13.05 7.57 24.40
C GLU A 117 -12.99 9.11 24.53
N GLU A 118 -12.17 9.79 23.71
CA GLU A 118 -12.14 11.25 23.66
C GLU A 118 -13.38 11.87 23.01
N LEU A 119 -14.09 11.15 22.12
CA LEU A 119 -15.22 11.67 21.34
C LEU A 119 -16.54 11.78 22.12
N ARG A 120 -16.70 11.07 23.25
CA ARG A 120 -17.86 11.14 24.17
C ARG A 120 -19.26 10.89 23.54
N PHE A 121 -19.40 10.18 22.43
CA PHE A 121 -20.70 9.71 21.89
C PHE A 121 -20.60 8.27 21.33
N PRO A 122 -21.71 7.50 21.25
CA PRO A 122 -21.68 6.11 20.79
C PRO A 122 -21.38 5.98 19.29
N VAL A 123 -20.65 4.91 18.94
CA VAL A 123 -20.20 4.62 17.57
C VAL A 123 -20.44 3.14 17.20
N VAL A 124 -20.84 2.85 15.95
CA VAL A 124 -21.00 1.48 15.39
C VAL A 124 -20.00 1.25 14.23
N LEU A 125 -19.82 0.06 13.64
CA LEU A 125 -18.84 -0.20 12.54
C LEU A 125 -19.51 -0.44 11.15
N ARG A 126 -19.01 0.12 10.02
CA ARG A 126 -19.54 -0.11 8.63
C ARG A 126 -18.54 0.19 7.51
N THR A 127 -18.80 -0.35 6.30
CA THR A 127 -18.02 -0.18 5.06
C THR A 127 -18.62 0.87 4.11
N GLY A 128 -17.85 1.36 3.12
CA GLY A 128 -18.30 2.38 2.15
C GLY A 128 -18.13 3.84 2.62
N VAL A 129 -17.27 4.05 3.61
CA VAL A 129 -17.08 5.31 4.34
C VAL A 129 -15.68 5.90 4.07
N PRO A 130 -15.49 7.22 4.29
CA PRO A 130 -14.17 7.85 4.21
C PRO A 130 -13.15 7.09 5.06
N VAL A 131 -11.97 6.86 4.49
CA VAL A 131 -10.92 6.09 5.16
C VAL A 131 -9.95 7.03 5.84
N LEU A 132 -9.65 6.75 7.11
CA LEU A 132 -8.57 7.38 7.85
C LEU A 132 -7.38 6.43 7.93
N GLY A 133 -6.18 6.99 7.93
CA GLY A 133 -4.95 6.24 8.12
C GLY A 133 -3.87 7.06 8.79
N SER A 134 -2.93 6.40 9.46
CA SER A 134 -1.78 7.10 10.02
C SER A 134 -0.81 7.54 8.93
N SER A 135 0.15 8.39 9.29
CA SER A 135 1.25 8.83 8.42
C SER A 135 2.30 7.74 8.14
N SER A 136 1.99 6.47 8.40
CA SER A 136 2.94 5.36 8.40
C SER A 136 3.06 4.70 7.03
N GLY A 137 4.30 4.53 6.57
CA GLY A 137 4.65 3.82 5.34
C GLY A 137 3.82 4.24 4.13
N ALA A 138 3.24 3.26 3.43
CA ALA A 138 2.48 3.49 2.19
C ALA A 138 1.04 4.00 2.39
N ILE A 139 0.59 4.24 3.63
CA ILE A 139 -0.79 4.65 3.92
C ILE A 139 -1.12 6.01 3.29
N PRO A 140 -0.29 7.07 3.46
CA PRO A 140 -0.59 8.37 2.85
C PRO A 140 -0.65 8.31 1.33
N GLU A 141 0.21 7.50 0.71
CA GLU A 141 0.23 7.29 -0.74
C GLU A 141 -1.02 6.55 -1.23
N GLY A 142 -1.43 5.51 -0.50
CA GLY A 142 -2.62 4.72 -0.80
C GLY A 142 -3.88 5.58 -0.75
N LEU A 143 -4.05 6.33 0.35
CA LEU A 143 -5.19 7.22 0.55
C LEU A 143 -5.18 8.41 -0.41
N GLY A 144 -4.03 9.08 -0.55
CA GLY A 144 -3.92 10.35 -1.24
C GLY A 144 -5.01 11.33 -0.80
N ASP A 145 -5.75 11.81 -1.78
CA ASP A 145 -6.89 12.71 -1.74
C ASP A 145 -8.24 12.08 -1.37
N ALA A 146 -8.30 10.74 -1.26
CA ALA A 146 -9.51 9.98 -0.96
C ALA A 146 -9.65 9.59 0.52
N GLY A 147 -8.70 9.99 1.36
CA GLY A 147 -8.67 9.69 2.79
C GLY A 147 -8.12 10.85 3.61
N ALA A 148 -8.19 10.72 4.93
CA ALA A 148 -7.55 11.64 5.86
C ALA A 148 -6.36 10.96 6.52
N VAL A 149 -5.26 11.70 6.67
CA VAL A 149 -4.04 11.21 7.30
C VAL A 149 -3.82 11.93 8.62
N PHE A 150 -3.50 11.17 9.67
CA PHE A 150 -3.10 11.70 10.98
C PHE A 150 -1.69 11.20 11.35
N PRO A 151 -0.94 11.91 12.20
CA PRO A 151 0.38 11.44 12.64
C PRO A 151 0.33 10.10 13.37
N GLU A 152 1.24 9.18 13.04
CA GLU A 152 1.35 7.89 13.73
C GLU A 152 1.60 8.07 15.24
N GLY A 153 0.85 7.33 16.06
CA GLY A 153 0.92 7.40 17.52
C GLY A 153 0.24 8.62 18.17
N ASP A 154 -0.32 9.55 17.39
CA ASP A 154 -1.04 10.72 17.93
C ASP A 154 -2.55 10.44 18.04
N VAL A 155 -2.95 9.92 19.19
CA VAL A 155 -4.35 9.63 19.55
C VAL A 155 -5.23 10.88 19.47
N ARG A 156 -4.72 12.04 19.88
CA ARG A 156 -5.51 13.29 19.88
C ARG A 156 -5.72 13.80 18.46
N ALA A 157 -4.72 13.68 17.59
CA ALA A 157 -4.89 13.98 16.18
C ALA A 157 -5.87 13.03 15.50
N LEU A 158 -5.86 11.74 15.86
CA LEU A 158 -6.87 10.79 15.40
C LEU A 158 -8.29 11.23 15.83
N ALA A 159 -8.50 11.52 17.11
CA ALA A 159 -9.78 11.98 17.63
C ALA A 159 -10.28 13.25 16.92
N ARG A 160 -9.42 14.26 16.76
CA ARG A 160 -9.76 15.49 16.02
C ARG A 160 -10.13 15.20 14.57
N THR A 161 -9.36 14.36 13.88
CA THR A 161 -9.63 14.02 12.48
C THR A 161 -10.98 13.31 12.31
N ILE A 162 -11.32 12.42 13.25
CA ILE A 162 -12.64 11.78 13.29
C ILE A 162 -13.74 12.83 13.51
N ALA A 163 -13.60 13.71 14.51
CA ALA A 163 -14.59 14.75 14.82
C ALA A 163 -14.83 15.68 13.62
N ASP A 164 -13.77 16.13 12.95
CA ASP A 164 -13.85 17.00 11.77
C ASP A 164 -14.60 16.32 10.61
N LEU A 165 -14.38 15.01 10.41
CA LEU A 165 -15.07 14.26 9.37
C LEU A 165 -16.54 14.02 9.71
N LEU A 166 -16.86 13.82 10.99
CA LEU A 166 -18.25 13.66 11.45
C LEU A 166 -19.03 14.98 11.34
N ALA A 167 -18.38 16.12 11.55
CA ALA A 167 -18.97 17.45 11.41
C ALA A 167 -19.22 17.88 9.94
N ASP A 168 -18.55 17.27 8.96
CA ASP A 168 -18.65 17.66 7.55
C ASP A 168 -19.10 16.50 6.63
N PRO A 169 -20.42 16.28 6.47
CA PRO A 169 -20.98 15.27 5.56
C PRO A 169 -20.55 15.46 4.10
N SER A 170 -20.42 16.70 3.64
CA SER A 170 -20.04 16.99 2.25
C SER A 170 -18.61 16.53 1.96
N ARG A 171 -17.69 16.74 2.91
CA ARG A 171 -16.33 16.20 2.83
C ARG A 171 -16.34 14.67 2.82
N ARG A 172 -17.16 14.02 3.64
CA ARG A 172 -17.30 12.56 3.60
C ARG A 172 -17.74 12.05 2.23
N THR A 173 -18.80 12.63 1.65
CA THR A 173 -19.29 12.25 0.32
C THR A 173 -18.22 12.40 -0.75
N ARG A 174 -17.50 13.54 -0.75
CA ARG A 174 -16.41 13.79 -1.70
C ARG A 174 -15.28 12.77 -1.56
N MET A 175 -14.86 12.47 -0.32
CA MET A 175 -13.80 11.49 -0.07
C MET A 175 -14.22 10.08 -0.52
N SER A 176 -15.44 9.65 -0.21
CA SER A 176 -15.95 8.36 -0.66
C SER A 176 -16.00 8.24 -2.18
N ALA A 177 -16.42 9.30 -2.89
CA ALA A 177 -16.44 9.32 -4.34
C ALA A 177 -15.03 9.19 -4.94
N ARG A 178 -14.05 9.94 -4.42
CA ARG A 178 -12.64 9.85 -4.84
C ARG A 178 -12.02 8.48 -4.51
N GLY A 179 -12.39 7.90 -3.36
CA GLY A 179 -11.95 6.56 -2.98
C GLY A 179 -12.42 5.49 -3.96
N ARG A 180 -13.69 5.59 -4.38
CA ARG A 180 -14.25 4.72 -5.42
C ARG A 180 -13.53 4.88 -6.75
N GLU A 181 -13.39 6.13 -7.22
CA GLU A 181 -12.70 6.42 -8.48
C GLU A 181 -11.28 5.83 -8.49
N ARG A 182 -10.51 6.04 -7.42
CA ARG A 182 -9.16 5.47 -7.28
C ARG A 182 -9.17 3.95 -7.24
N ALA A 183 -10.11 3.34 -6.51
CA ALA A 183 -10.24 1.88 -6.46
C ALA A 183 -10.47 1.30 -7.86
N GLU A 184 -11.36 1.90 -8.65
CA GLU A 184 -11.71 1.45 -10.00
C GLU A 184 -10.59 1.72 -11.01
N THR A 185 -9.91 2.86 -10.93
CA THR A 185 -8.96 3.31 -11.97
C THR A 185 -7.50 2.96 -11.70
N LYS A 186 -7.12 2.71 -10.44
CA LYS A 186 -5.72 2.46 -10.04
C LYS A 186 -5.52 1.10 -9.40
N TYR A 187 -6.50 0.62 -8.63
CA TYR A 187 -6.36 -0.59 -7.82
C TYR A 187 -7.20 -1.77 -8.30
N ALA A 188 -8.10 -1.62 -9.27
CA ALA A 188 -8.89 -2.74 -9.76
C ALA A 188 -7.99 -3.83 -10.36
N TRP A 189 -8.29 -5.11 -10.10
CA TRP A 189 -7.53 -6.24 -10.62
C TRP A 189 -7.28 -6.19 -12.14
N PRO A 190 -8.24 -5.81 -13.01
CA PRO A 190 -7.96 -5.66 -14.44
C PRO A 190 -6.88 -4.61 -14.74
N VAL A 191 -6.92 -3.46 -14.07
CA VAL A 191 -5.92 -2.39 -14.22
C VAL A 191 -4.55 -2.87 -13.73
N TRP A 192 -4.52 -3.49 -12.56
CA TRP A 192 -3.32 -4.03 -11.95
C TRP A 192 -2.67 -5.12 -12.82
N ALA A 193 -3.49 -6.03 -13.36
CA ALA A 193 -3.05 -7.12 -14.21
C ALA A 193 -2.47 -6.59 -15.53
N ALA A 194 -3.14 -5.61 -16.15
CA ALA A 194 -2.66 -4.97 -17.37
C ALA A 194 -1.27 -4.32 -17.17
N ARG A 195 -1.09 -3.51 -16.12
CA ARG A 195 0.21 -2.88 -15.81
C ARG A 195 1.31 -3.90 -15.49
N THR A 196 0.94 -4.99 -14.82
CA THR A 196 1.88 -6.07 -14.51
C THR A 196 2.28 -6.81 -15.79
N ALA A 197 1.32 -7.13 -16.66
CA ALA A 197 1.57 -7.79 -17.94
C ALA A 197 2.43 -6.92 -18.88
N GLU A 198 2.14 -5.63 -18.97
CA GLU A 198 2.92 -4.64 -19.74
C GLU A 198 4.38 -4.61 -19.25
N PHE A 199 4.58 -4.48 -17.93
CA PHE A 199 5.93 -4.44 -17.38
C PHE A 199 6.69 -5.75 -17.57
N LEU A 200 6.02 -6.89 -17.42
CA LEU A 200 6.62 -8.20 -17.71
C LEU A 200 6.94 -8.34 -19.20
N GLY A 201 6.07 -7.86 -20.09
CA GLY A 201 6.30 -7.82 -21.54
C GLY A 201 7.56 -7.05 -21.91
N ALA A 202 7.69 -5.83 -21.38
CA ALA A 202 8.89 -5.00 -21.54
C ALA A 202 10.14 -5.70 -20.97
N CYS A 203 10.04 -6.31 -19.78
CA CYS A 203 11.14 -7.07 -19.17
C CYS A 203 11.49 -8.34 -19.96
N LEU A 204 10.60 -8.88 -20.78
CA LEU A 204 10.81 -10.07 -21.60
C LEU A 204 11.19 -9.74 -23.05
N GLY A 205 11.10 -8.48 -23.48
CA GLY A 205 11.33 -8.06 -24.85
C GLY A 205 10.23 -8.52 -25.81
N MET A 206 8.99 -8.63 -25.32
CA MET A 206 7.83 -9.08 -26.12
C MET A 206 7.15 -7.96 -26.90
N ASP A 207 7.61 -6.71 -26.77
CA ASP A 207 7.02 -5.55 -27.45
C ASP A 207 7.23 -5.55 -28.98
N ASP A 208 8.17 -6.36 -29.47
CA ASP A 208 8.53 -6.50 -30.89
C ASP A 208 7.79 -7.64 -31.62
N ALA A 209 7.07 -8.53 -30.92
CA ALA A 209 6.53 -9.78 -31.50
C ALA A 209 5.07 -9.72 -32.00
N HIS A 210 4.41 -8.56 -31.89
CA HIS A 210 3.00 -8.36 -32.27
C HIS A 210 2.79 -7.20 -33.26
N ARG A 211 3.86 -6.75 -33.93
CA ARG A 211 3.80 -5.70 -34.98
C ARG A 211 3.96 -6.21 -36.41
N ASP A 212 4.03 -7.52 -36.63
CA ASP A 212 4.09 -8.15 -37.96
C ASP A 212 2.80 -8.91 -38.31
#